data_AF-A0A813ESD6-F1
#
_entry.id   AF-A0A813ESD6-F1
#
_cell.length_a   1.000
_cell.length_b   1.000
_cell.length_c   1.000
_cell.angle_alpha   90.00
_cell.angle_beta   90.00
_cell.angle_gamma   90.00
#
_symmetry.space_group_name_H-M   'P 1'
#
loop_
_entity.id
_entity.type
_entity.pdbx_description
1 polymer ?
#
loop_
_entity_poly.entity_id
_entity_poly.type
_entity_poly.pdbx_seq_one_letter_code
_entity_poly.pdbx_strand_id
1 'polypeptide(L)'
;MAEFQVRVGAHLEKAAGDPLQPGPNFFLRNRVLREMGKTCPPGKRLRLPTGQDVIFWFNVGIPGPPKSRVYVTEARCPHQGVCLLGGELSEIEDEMGIAQAMIRCPRHNKTFSLRHGRSHGNTEVLREFPCRFMHGHWYVGLDLDEPGTPAAASSFKEPLSPGSEGKAGRPTLQCTEAQDSSPSSDPTRKKLRWLFDTLQQ
;
A
#
# COMPACT_ATOMS: atom_id res chain seq x y z
N MET A 1 9.17 22.28 -0.90
CA MET A 1 8.37 21.47 0.05
C MET A 1 7.61 22.32 1.08
N ALA A 2 8.16 23.43 1.59
CA ALA A 2 7.50 24.28 2.59
C ALA A 2 6.19 24.97 2.11
N GLU A 3 6.13 25.45 0.86
CA GLU A 3 4.92 26.15 0.35
C GLU A 3 3.71 25.22 0.14
N PHE A 4 3.94 23.93 -0.10
CA PHE A 4 2.84 22.94 -0.23
C PHE A 4 2.16 22.68 1.12
N GLN A 5 2.93 22.64 2.21
CA GLN A 5 2.40 22.47 3.57
C GLN A 5 1.56 23.68 4.02
N VAL A 6 1.96 24.90 3.66
CA VAL A 6 1.22 26.13 4.03
C VAL A 6 -0.16 26.19 3.37
N ARG A 7 -0.28 25.77 2.10
CA ARG A 7 -1.56 25.78 1.37
C ARG A 7 -2.57 24.73 1.84
N VAL A 8 -2.10 23.59 2.35
CA VAL A 8 -2.97 22.51 2.86
C VAL A 8 -3.52 22.86 4.25
N GLY A 9 -2.77 23.59 5.08
CA GLY A 9 -3.18 23.95 6.45
C GLY A 9 -4.39 24.89 6.52
N ALA A 10 -4.47 25.90 5.64
CA ALA A 10 -5.50 26.95 5.71
C ALA A 10 -6.94 26.48 5.39
N HIS A 11 -7.12 25.30 4.78
CA HIS A 11 -8.44 24.79 4.40
C HIS A 11 -9.09 23.86 5.44
N LEU A 12 -8.34 23.40 6.44
CA LEU A 12 -8.84 22.39 7.40
C LEU A 12 -9.65 22.98 8.57
N GLU A 13 -9.49 24.27 8.91
CA GLU A 13 -10.11 24.86 10.12
C GLU A 13 -11.60 25.23 9.98
N LYS A 14 -12.23 25.03 8.82
CA LYS A 14 -13.58 25.58 8.55
C LYS A 14 -14.73 24.56 8.44
N ALA A 15 -14.52 23.29 8.77
CA ALA A 15 -15.47 22.20 8.43
C ALA A 15 -16.21 21.60 9.63
N ALA A 16 -16.83 22.43 10.49
CA ALA A 16 -17.79 21.98 11.51
C ALA A 16 -19.22 22.34 11.07
N GLY A 17 -19.83 21.52 10.22
CA GLY A 17 -21.22 21.71 9.78
C GLY A 17 -21.74 20.57 8.91
N ASP A 18 -22.80 19.93 9.41
CA ASP A 18 -23.74 18.97 8.80
C ASP A 18 -23.23 17.58 8.32
N PRO A 19 -23.81 16.43 8.80
CA PRO A 19 -23.32 15.08 8.49
C PRO A 19 -23.72 14.50 7.12
N LEU A 20 -24.53 15.19 6.32
CA LEU A 20 -25.19 14.62 5.13
C LEU A 20 -24.74 15.20 3.79
N GLN A 21 -23.77 16.10 3.78
CA GLN A 21 -23.10 16.56 2.57
C GLN A 21 -21.66 16.04 2.59
N PRO A 22 -21.15 15.47 1.49
CA PRO A 22 -19.71 15.20 1.37
C PRO A 22 -19.01 16.52 1.64
N GLY A 23 -18.33 16.61 2.78
CA GLY A 23 -17.80 17.88 3.26
C GLY A 23 -16.92 18.51 2.19
N PRO A 24 -16.80 19.85 2.11
CA PRO A 24 -15.99 20.54 1.09
C PRO A 24 -14.54 20.03 0.98
N ASN A 25 -14.06 19.35 2.01
CA ASN A 25 -12.76 18.67 2.04
C ASN A 25 -12.63 17.44 1.12
N PHE A 26 -13.72 16.75 0.76
CA PHE A 26 -13.67 15.52 -0.03
C PHE A 26 -13.18 15.77 -1.47
N PHE A 27 -13.76 16.76 -2.15
CA PHE A 27 -13.36 17.14 -3.51
C PHE A 27 -11.91 17.63 -3.57
N LEU A 28 -11.48 18.38 -2.55
CA LEU A 28 -10.11 18.86 -2.45
C LEU A 28 -9.12 17.69 -2.31
N ARG A 29 -9.45 16.65 -1.54
CA ARG A 29 -8.59 15.47 -1.39
C ARG A 29 -8.45 14.68 -2.68
N ASN A 30 -9.55 14.39 -3.36
CA ASN A 30 -9.48 13.69 -4.65
C ASN A 30 -8.68 14.49 -5.68
N ARG A 31 -8.77 15.82 -5.66
CA ARG A 31 -7.89 16.68 -6.45
C ARG A 31 -6.42 16.53 -6.04
N VAL A 32 -6.10 16.57 -4.75
CA VAL A 32 -4.73 16.39 -4.24
C VAL A 32 -4.17 15.02 -4.63
N LEU A 33 -4.94 13.93 -4.48
CA LEU A 33 -4.52 12.58 -4.85
C LEU A 33 -4.21 12.47 -6.35
N ARG A 34 -5.06 13.08 -7.21
CA ARG A 34 -4.81 13.15 -8.65
C ARG A 34 -3.56 13.95 -9.01
N GLU A 35 -3.34 15.09 -8.36
CA GLU A 35 -2.13 15.90 -8.58
C GLU A 35 -0.87 15.18 -8.08
N MET A 36 -0.92 14.56 -6.90
CA MET A 36 0.16 13.71 -6.39
C MET A 36 0.49 12.59 -7.36
N GLY A 37 -0.52 11.91 -7.93
CA GLY A 37 -0.32 10.88 -8.94
C GLY A 37 0.49 11.32 -10.16
N LYS A 38 0.50 12.62 -10.49
CA LYS A 38 1.28 13.17 -11.62
C LYS A 38 2.73 13.46 -11.24
N THR A 39 3.00 13.89 -10.01
CA THR A 39 4.34 14.34 -9.57
C THR A 39 5.12 13.26 -8.83
N CYS A 40 4.45 12.57 -7.92
CA CYS A 40 5.01 11.54 -7.05
C CYS A 40 3.86 10.64 -6.58
N PRO A 41 3.66 9.46 -7.21
CA PRO A 41 2.53 8.61 -6.85
C PRO A 41 2.59 8.30 -5.36
N PRO A 42 1.47 8.38 -4.63
CA PRO A 42 1.45 8.13 -3.17
C PRO A 42 1.66 6.65 -2.83
N GLY A 43 1.94 5.81 -3.84
CA GLY A 43 2.29 4.41 -3.72
C GLY A 43 3.80 4.18 -3.83
N LYS A 44 4.35 3.26 -3.05
CA LYS A 44 5.68 2.68 -3.27
C LYS A 44 5.60 1.17 -3.44
N ARG A 45 6.04 0.68 -4.60
CA ARG A 45 6.11 -0.76 -4.88
C ARG A 45 7.37 -1.37 -4.27
N LEU A 46 7.21 -2.51 -3.60
CA LEU A 46 8.29 -3.30 -3.02
C LEU A 46 8.12 -4.79 -3.36
N ARG A 47 9.24 -5.50 -3.49
CA ARG A 47 9.28 -6.95 -3.70
C ARG A 47 9.57 -7.62 -2.37
N LEU A 48 8.64 -8.44 -1.88
CA LEU A 48 8.82 -9.24 -0.69
C LEU A 48 9.78 -10.41 -0.95
N PRO A 49 10.49 -10.93 0.06
CA PRO A 49 11.29 -12.16 0.00
C PRO A 49 10.52 -13.40 -0.47
N THR A 50 9.19 -13.43 -0.30
CA THR A 50 8.32 -14.47 -0.88
C THR A 50 8.20 -14.38 -2.40
N GLY A 51 8.78 -13.36 -3.03
CA GLY A 51 8.67 -13.08 -4.46
C GLY A 51 7.40 -12.29 -4.84
N GLN A 52 6.54 -11.97 -3.89
CA GLN A 52 5.34 -11.16 -4.13
C GLN A 52 5.69 -9.69 -4.29
N ASP A 53 5.00 -9.00 -5.18
CA ASP A 53 5.08 -7.53 -5.28
C ASP A 53 3.92 -6.91 -4.51
N VAL A 54 4.22 -5.95 -3.64
CA VAL A 54 3.22 -5.18 -2.88
C VAL A 54 3.39 -3.69 -3.14
N ILE A 55 2.34 -2.91 -2.85
CA ILE A 55 2.38 -1.45 -2.87
C ILE A 55 1.98 -0.94 -1.50
N PHE A 56 2.82 -0.06 -0.95
CA PHE A 56 2.48 0.77 0.20
C PHE A 56 1.83 2.06 -0.28
N TRP A 57 0.59 2.29 0.14
CA TRP A 57 -0.15 3.51 -0.15
C TRP A 57 -0.09 4.43 1.06
N PHE A 58 0.60 5.57 0.95
CA PHE A 58 0.82 6.50 2.06
C PHE A 58 -0.14 7.68 2.01
N ASN A 59 -0.60 8.12 3.18
CA ASN A 59 -1.44 9.31 3.36
C ASN A 59 -2.76 9.25 2.58
N VAL A 60 -3.34 8.07 2.42
CA VAL A 60 -4.63 7.85 1.77
C VAL A 60 -5.69 7.50 2.81
N GLY A 61 -6.96 7.86 2.58
CA GLY A 61 -8.08 7.51 3.44
C GLY A 61 -8.35 8.54 4.53
N ILE A 62 -9.20 8.14 5.48
CA ILE A 62 -9.77 8.98 6.54
C ILE A 62 -8.68 9.86 7.19
N PRO A 63 -8.92 11.16 7.42
CA PRO A 63 -7.99 12.04 8.10
C PRO A 63 -7.60 11.51 9.46
N GLY A 64 -6.33 11.68 9.79
CA GLY A 64 -5.74 11.17 11.01
C GLY A 64 -4.23 11.25 10.94
N PRO A 65 -3.54 10.70 11.94
CA PRO A 65 -2.08 10.61 11.94
C PRO A 65 -1.59 9.96 10.62
N PRO A 66 -0.52 10.47 9.98
CA PRO A 66 0.03 9.86 8.76
C PRO A 66 0.30 8.35 8.91
N LYS A 67 0.71 7.93 10.11
CA LYS A 67 0.97 6.52 10.47
C LYS A 67 -0.29 5.64 10.55
N SER A 68 -1.49 6.20 10.61
CA SER A 68 -2.73 5.41 10.53
C SER A 68 -3.32 5.39 9.11
N ARG A 69 -2.67 6.06 8.15
CA ARG A 69 -3.13 6.27 6.77
C ARG A 69 -2.22 5.55 5.79
N VAL A 70 -1.90 4.30 6.10
CA VAL A 70 -1.08 3.43 5.26
C VAL A 70 -1.79 2.13 5.01
N TYR A 71 -1.87 1.76 3.74
CA TYR A 71 -2.44 0.49 3.29
C TYR A 71 -1.38 -0.27 2.50
N VAL A 72 -1.38 -1.60 2.63
CA VAL A 72 -0.48 -2.46 1.86
C VAL A 72 -1.30 -3.47 1.09
N THR A 73 -1.21 -3.42 -0.24
CA THR A 73 -1.95 -4.33 -1.13
C THR A 73 -0.98 -5.04 -2.05
N GLU A 74 -1.46 -6.12 -2.68
CA GLU A 74 -0.76 -6.70 -3.81
C GLU A 74 -0.61 -5.67 -4.94
N ALA A 75 0.54 -5.70 -5.62
CA ALA A 75 0.87 -4.70 -6.64
C ALA A 75 0.13 -4.92 -7.96
N ARG A 76 -0.46 -6.11 -8.16
CA ARG A 76 -1.09 -6.53 -9.39
C ARG A 76 -2.59 -6.62 -9.23
N CYS A 77 -3.31 -6.14 -10.24
CA CYS A 77 -4.75 -6.25 -10.30
C CYS A 77 -5.15 -7.74 -10.41
N PRO A 78 -6.10 -8.23 -9.60
CA PRO A 78 -6.49 -9.65 -9.62
C PRO A 78 -7.21 -10.07 -10.91
N HIS A 79 -7.62 -9.11 -11.76
CA HIS A 79 -8.27 -9.41 -13.04
C HIS A 79 -7.28 -9.86 -14.13
N GLN A 80 -6.23 -9.06 -14.41
CA GLN A 80 -5.29 -9.31 -15.52
C GLN A 80 -3.82 -9.14 -15.13
N GLY A 81 -3.51 -9.05 -13.84
CA GLY A 81 -2.13 -8.95 -13.35
C GLY A 81 -1.44 -7.61 -13.65
N VAL A 82 -2.17 -6.59 -14.10
CA VAL A 82 -1.63 -5.26 -14.41
C VAL A 82 -1.18 -4.56 -13.14
N CYS A 83 -0.05 -3.86 -13.18
CA CYS A 83 0.44 -3.13 -12.02
C CYS A 83 -0.50 -1.97 -11.65
N LEU A 84 -0.92 -1.93 -10.38
CA LEU A 84 -1.83 -0.90 -9.85
C LEU A 84 -1.14 0.42 -9.52
N LEU A 85 0.20 0.48 -9.52
CA LEU A 85 0.94 1.69 -9.20
C LEU A 85 0.65 2.85 -10.18
N GLY A 86 0.28 2.53 -11.42
CA GLY A 86 -0.17 3.51 -12.42
C GLY A 86 -1.67 3.81 -12.39
N GLY A 87 -2.40 3.29 -11.40
CA GLY A 87 -3.84 3.50 -11.25
C GLY A 87 -4.20 4.85 -10.65
N GLU A 88 -5.48 5.21 -10.74
CA GLU A 88 -6.02 6.43 -10.12
C GLU A 88 -6.48 6.11 -8.69
N LEU A 89 -5.96 6.87 -7.71
CA LEU A 89 -6.46 6.83 -6.34
C LEU A 89 -7.57 7.83 -6.13
N SER A 90 -8.59 7.39 -5.41
CA SER A 90 -9.74 8.21 -5.04
C SER A 90 -10.25 7.79 -3.67
N GLU A 91 -10.75 8.74 -2.91
CA GLU A 91 -11.64 8.50 -1.78
C GLU A 91 -13.09 8.50 -2.29
N ILE A 92 -13.90 7.55 -1.82
CA ILE A 92 -15.34 7.44 -2.09
C ILE A 92 -16.04 7.30 -0.75
N GLU A 93 -17.11 8.06 -0.51
CA GLU A 93 -17.97 7.84 0.66
C GLU A 93 -18.90 6.65 0.39
N ASP A 94 -18.95 5.70 1.33
CA ASP A 94 -19.90 4.59 1.26
C ASP A 94 -21.30 5.02 1.69
N GLU A 95 -22.25 4.07 1.64
CA GLU A 95 -23.65 4.29 2.04
C GLU A 95 -23.80 4.72 3.51
N MET A 96 -22.78 4.49 4.34
CA MET A 96 -22.74 4.92 5.74
C MET A 96 -22.06 6.29 5.93
N GLY A 97 -21.69 6.97 4.85
CA GLY A 97 -20.95 8.23 4.88
C GLY A 97 -19.48 8.08 5.28
N ILE A 98 -18.93 6.86 5.26
CA ILE A 98 -17.54 6.60 5.65
C ILE A 98 -16.66 6.70 4.41
N ALA A 99 -15.67 7.59 4.45
CA ALA A 99 -14.70 7.73 3.37
C ALA A 99 -13.80 6.48 3.25
N GLN A 100 -13.84 5.84 2.08
CA GLN A 100 -13.05 4.68 1.72
C GLN A 100 -12.00 5.04 0.68
N ALA A 101 -10.75 4.65 0.93
CA ALA A 101 -9.68 4.77 -0.05
C ALA A 101 -9.79 3.66 -1.10
N MET A 102 -9.81 4.05 -2.37
CA MET A 102 -10.00 3.17 -3.51
C MET A 102 -8.87 3.35 -4.54
N ILE A 103 -8.47 2.26 -5.18
CA ILE A 103 -7.55 2.26 -6.34
C ILE A 103 -8.29 1.78 -7.58
N ARG A 104 -8.23 2.55 -8.67
CA ARG A 104 -8.76 2.20 -9.98
C ARG A 104 -7.66 1.62 -10.86
N CYS A 105 -7.85 0.39 -11.33
CA CYS A 105 -6.94 -0.26 -12.27
C CYS A 105 -6.82 0.57 -13.56
N PRO A 106 -5.59 0.87 -14.03
CA PRO A 106 -5.38 1.75 -15.19
C PRO A 106 -5.85 1.15 -16.52
N ARG A 107 -6.00 -0.18 -16.61
CA ARG A 107 -6.33 -0.85 -17.89
C ARG A 107 -7.83 -0.92 -18.17
N HIS A 108 -8.62 -1.25 -17.15
CA HIS A 108 -10.03 -1.61 -17.31
C HIS A 108 -10.91 -0.99 -16.24
N ASN A 109 -10.42 0.05 -15.56
CA ASN A 109 -11.21 0.92 -14.67
C ASN A 109 -11.86 0.24 -13.47
N LYS A 110 -11.46 -0.99 -13.17
CA LYS A 110 -11.97 -1.71 -12.02
C LYS A 110 -11.42 -1.11 -10.73
N THR A 111 -12.29 -0.83 -9.77
CA THR A 111 -11.95 -0.19 -8.50
C THR A 111 -11.87 -1.21 -7.37
N PHE A 112 -10.90 -1.03 -6.47
CA PHE A 112 -10.70 -1.89 -5.30
C PHE A 112 -10.52 -1.04 -4.06
N SER A 113 -11.15 -1.46 -2.96
CA SER A 113 -10.91 -0.88 -1.65
C SER A 113 -9.50 -1.21 -1.18
N LEU A 114 -8.77 -0.21 -0.68
CA LEU A 114 -7.45 -0.42 -0.07
C LEU A 114 -7.52 -1.01 1.35
N ARG A 115 -8.72 -1.04 1.95
CA ARG A 115 -8.96 -1.53 3.32
C ARG A 115 -9.50 -2.96 3.39
N HIS A 116 -10.22 -3.37 2.34
CA HIS A 116 -10.83 -4.70 2.27
C HIS A 116 -10.56 -5.46 0.97
N GLY A 117 -9.82 -4.85 0.03
CA GLY A 117 -9.52 -5.44 -1.27
C GLY A 117 -10.72 -5.60 -2.23
N ARG A 118 -11.95 -5.42 -1.73
CA ARG A 118 -13.19 -5.69 -2.46
C ARG A 118 -13.43 -4.66 -3.54
N SER A 119 -14.05 -5.13 -4.63
CA SER A 119 -14.55 -4.29 -5.72
C SER A 119 -16.07 -4.31 -5.73
N HIS A 120 -16.71 -3.20 -6.08
CA HIS A 120 -18.16 -3.15 -6.20
C HIS A 120 -18.60 -3.93 -7.44
N GLY A 121 -19.51 -4.89 -7.28
CA GLY A 121 -20.09 -5.66 -8.39
C GLY A 121 -19.18 -6.72 -9.02
N ASN A 122 -18.11 -7.16 -8.37
CA ASN A 122 -17.26 -8.24 -8.90
C ASN A 122 -16.67 -9.11 -7.77
N THR A 123 -16.45 -10.39 -8.07
CA THR A 123 -15.97 -11.44 -7.17
C THR A 123 -14.46 -11.38 -6.89
N GLU A 124 -13.65 -10.78 -7.76
CA GLU A 124 -12.21 -10.73 -7.56
C GLU A 124 -11.85 -9.76 -6.42
N VAL A 125 -11.01 -10.21 -5.50
CA VAL A 125 -10.55 -9.46 -4.33
C VAL A 125 -9.07 -9.13 -4.48
N LEU A 126 -8.71 -7.86 -4.33
CA LEU A 126 -7.31 -7.44 -4.26
C LEU A 126 -6.74 -7.88 -2.91
N ARG A 127 -5.66 -8.67 -2.92
CA ARG A 127 -5.04 -9.14 -1.68
C ARG A 127 -4.45 -7.98 -0.89
N GLU A 128 -4.62 -8.05 0.41
CA GLU A 128 -4.13 -7.07 1.37
C GLU A 128 -3.12 -7.71 2.31
N PHE A 129 -2.23 -6.89 2.84
CA PHE A 129 -1.21 -7.32 3.78
C PHE A 129 -1.32 -6.48 5.05
N PRO A 130 -1.42 -7.11 6.23
CA PRO A 130 -1.38 -6.38 7.48
C PRO A 130 -0.05 -5.63 7.58
N CYS A 131 -0.10 -4.38 8.02
CA CYS A 131 1.10 -3.58 8.21
C CYS A 131 1.11 -2.90 9.58
N ARG A 132 2.31 -2.62 10.09
CA ARG A 132 2.49 -1.93 11.36
C ARG A 132 3.72 -1.04 11.31
N PHE A 133 3.64 0.12 11.96
CA PHE A 133 4.78 1.01 12.17
C PHE A 133 5.39 0.80 13.56
N MET A 134 6.66 0.40 13.63
CA MET A 134 7.40 0.19 14.88
C MET A 134 8.86 0.63 14.69
N HIS A 135 9.49 1.17 15.73
CA HIS A 135 10.92 1.53 15.72
C HIS A 135 11.38 2.42 14.54
N GLY A 136 10.50 3.25 13.98
CA GLY A 136 10.83 4.09 12.83
C GLY A 136 10.62 3.43 11.46
N HIS A 137 10.10 2.20 11.41
CA HIS A 137 9.99 1.40 10.20
C HIS A 137 8.61 0.79 10.01
N TRP A 138 8.28 0.52 8.75
CA TRP A 138 7.08 -0.21 8.36
C TRP A 138 7.38 -1.69 8.21
N TYR A 139 6.52 -2.50 8.82
CA TYR A 139 6.58 -3.95 8.72
C TYR A 139 5.34 -4.47 8.03
N VAL A 140 5.53 -5.46 7.17
CA VAL A 140 4.44 -6.22 6.52
C VAL A 140 4.34 -7.58 7.18
N GLY A 141 3.14 -7.95 7.62
CA GLY A 141 2.85 -9.27 8.14
C GLY A 141 2.60 -10.22 6.99
N LEU A 142 3.36 -11.33 6.96
CA LEU A 142 3.17 -12.39 5.99
C LEU A 142 2.50 -13.60 6.63
N ASP A 143 1.51 -14.15 5.92
CA ASP A 143 0.95 -15.48 6.19
C ASP A 143 1.88 -16.52 5.56
N LEU A 144 2.69 -17.19 6.38
CA LEU A 144 3.64 -18.23 5.91
C LEU A 144 3.01 -19.61 5.75
N ASP A 145 1.80 -19.78 6.29
CA ASP A 145 1.07 -21.05 6.27
C ASP A 145 0.19 -21.21 5.03
N GLU A 146 0.03 -20.15 4.22
CA GLU A 146 -0.57 -20.27 2.90
C GLU A 146 0.43 -21.03 2.00
N PRO A 147 0.11 -22.25 1.54
CA PRO A 147 0.98 -22.99 0.63
C PRO A 147 1.15 -22.13 -0.61
N GLY A 148 2.32 -21.47 -0.68
CA GLY A 148 2.57 -20.43 -1.64
C GLY A 148 2.18 -20.93 -3.02
N THR A 149 1.26 -20.24 -3.68
CA THR A 149 1.17 -20.34 -5.13
C THR A 149 2.59 -20.09 -5.60
N PRO A 150 3.27 -21.11 -6.19
CA PRO A 150 4.68 -20.99 -6.49
C PRO A 150 4.82 -19.73 -7.32
N ALA A 151 5.57 -18.76 -6.82
CA ALA A 151 5.88 -17.55 -7.54
C ALA A 151 6.34 -18.03 -8.90
N ALA A 152 5.52 -17.79 -9.95
CA ALA A 152 5.77 -18.31 -11.29
C ALA A 152 7.23 -17.99 -11.56
N ALA A 153 8.06 -19.04 -11.62
CA ALA A 153 9.50 -18.89 -11.63
C ALA A 153 9.78 -17.95 -12.80
N SER A 154 10.14 -16.69 -12.48
CA SER A 154 10.56 -15.77 -13.51
C SER A 154 11.83 -16.41 -13.99
N SER A 155 11.73 -17.11 -15.13
CA SER A 155 12.86 -17.67 -15.85
C SER A 155 13.76 -16.47 -16.14
N PHE A 156 14.72 -16.29 -15.24
CA PHE A 156 15.81 -15.36 -15.40
C PHE A 156 16.64 -16.00 -16.50
N LYS A 157 16.31 -15.66 -17.75
CA LYS A 157 17.18 -15.96 -18.87
C LYS A 157 18.37 -15.05 -18.67
N GLU A 158 19.40 -15.62 -18.07
CA GLU A 158 20.70 -15.03 -17.85
C GLU A 158 21.20 -14.42 -19.17
N PRO A 159 21.35 -13.08 -19.27
CA PRO A 159 22.04 -12.51 -20.40
C PRO A 159 23.52 -12.85 -20.25
N LEU A 160 23.98 -13.83 -21.02
CA LEU A 160 25.40 -14.04 -21.30
C LEU A 160 26.00 -12.69 -21.72
N SER A 161 26.72 -12.07 -20.80
CA SER A 161 27.53 -10.87 -21.06
C SER A 161 28.99 -11.23 -20.74
N PRO A 162 29.92 -11.03 -21.68
CA PRO A 162 31.34 -11.22 -21.43
C PRO A 162 31.89 -10.10 -20.55
N GLY A 163 33.00 -10.42 -19.88
CA GLY A 163 33.51 -9.76 -18.68
C GLY A 163 33.76 -8.26 -18.75
N SER A 164 33.59 -7.62 -17.59
CA SER A 164 34.49 -6.57 -17.13
C SER A 164 34.43 -6.49 -15.60
N GLU A 165 35.61 -6.55 -14.99
CA GLU A 165 35.79 -6.43 -13.54
C GLU A 165 35.50 -4.99 -13.09
N GLY A 166 34.59 -4.85 -12.13
CA GLY A 166 34.29 -3.59 -11.47
C GLY A 166 33.74 -3.83 -10.07
N LYS A 167 34.62 -3.73 -9.06
CA LYS A 167 34.27 -3.77 -7.63
C LYS A 167 33.30 -2.63 -7.29
N ALA A 168 32.08 -2.96 -6.90
CA ALA A 168 31.23 -2.11 -6.07
C ALA A 168 30.44 -2.98 -5.08
N GLY A 169 30.62 -2.70 -3.79
CA GLY A 169 30.05 -3.46 -2.67
C GLY A 169 28.52 -3.49 -2.72
N ARG A 170 27.96 -4.69 -2.80
CA ARG A 170 26.53 -4.94 -2.66
C ARG A 170 26.19 -4.98 -1.17
N PRO A 171 25.23 -4.20 -0.67
CA PRO A 171 24.79 -4.32 0.71
C PRO A 171 24.09 -5.69 0.91
N THR A 172 24.65 -6.49 1.80
CA THR A 172 24.08 -7.76 2.27
C THR A 172 22.86 -7.45 3.15
N LEU A 173 21.68 -7.92 2.74
CA LEU A 173 20.49 -7.92 3.58
C LEU A 173 20.70 -8.94 4.71
N GLN A 174 20.74 -8.46 5.96
CA GLN A 174 20.69 -9.32 7.14
C GLN A 174 19.25 -9.42 7.64
N CYS A 175 18.69 -10.63 7.65
CA CYS A 175 17.42 -10.94 8.31
C CYS A 175 17.69 -11.13 9.81
N THR A 176 17.28 -10.18 10.64
CA THR A 176 17.23 -10.38 12.10
C THR A 176 15.79 -10.66 12.52
N GLU A 177 15.53 -11.85 13.05
CA GLU A 177 14.23 -12.25 13.57
C GLU A 177 13.90 -11.45 14.83
N ALA A 178 12.87 -10.59 14.76
CA ALA A 178 12.23 -10.05 15.96
C ALA A 178 11.14 -11.04 16.42
N GLN A 179 11.48 -11.90 17.38
CA GLN A 179 10.51 -12.75 18.05
C GLN A 179 9.84 -11.96 19.18
N ASP A 180 8.58 -11.58 18.99
CA ASP A 180 7.75 -11.03 20.05
C ASP A 180 7.06 -12.20 20.78
N SER A 181 7.70 -12.69 21.84
CA SER A 181 7.29 -13.86 22.62
C SER A 181 6.20 -13.50 23.63
N SER A 182 4.98 -13.26 23.14
CA SER A 182 3.78 -13.26 24.00
C SER A 182 2.93 -14.50 23.68
N PRO A 183 2.85 -15.51 24.57
CA PRO A 183 2.02 -16.69 24.35
C PRO A 183 0.54 -16.30 24.36
N SER A 184 -0.08 -16.39 23.20
CA SER A 184 -1.53 -16.20 23.00
C SER A 184 -2.16 -17.57 22.79
N SER A 185 -2.97 -18.03 23.74
CA SER A 185 -3.64 -19.33 23.72
C SER A 185 -4.83 -19.41 22.76
N ASP A 186 -4.86 -18.59 21.71
CA ASP A 186 -5.97 -18.53 20.76
C ASP A 186 -5.60 -19.31 19.48
N PRO A 187 -6.22 -20.49 19.23
CA PRO A 187 -5.88 -21.36 18.10
C PRO A 187 -6.25 -20.75 16.73
N THR A 188 -6.95 -19.62 16.68
CA THR A 188 -7.26 -18.91 15.43
C THR A 188 -6.22 -17.85 15.05
N ARG A 189 -5.22 -17.61 15.91
CA ARG A 189 -4.25 -16.54 15.72
C ARG A 189 -3.12 -16.99 14.78
N LYS A 190 -3.27 -16.68 13.49
CA LYS A 190 -2.22 -16.85 12.47
C LYS A 190 -0.89 -16.23 12.94
N LYS A 191 0.21 -16.96 12.78
CA LYS A 191 1.56 -16.52 13.18
C LYS A 191 2.13 -15.59 12.10
N LEU A 192 1.89 -14.29 12.25
CA LEU A 192 2.44 -13.27 11.34
C LEU A 192 3.96 -13.14 11.57
N ARG A 193 4.75 -13.26 10.49
CA ARG A 193 6.15 -12.82 10.50
C ARG A 193 6.24 -11.43 9.88
N TRP A 194 6.99 -10.55 10.54
CA TRP A 194 7.20 -9.17 10.13
C TRP A 194 8.49 -9.06 9.33
N LEU A 195 8.40 -8.57 8.10
CA LEU A 195 9.57 -8.28 7.27
C LEU A 195 9.86 -6.79 7.21
N PHE A 196 11.14 -6.47 7.08
CA PHE A 196 11.69 -5.13 7.15
C PHE A 196 12.12 -4.62 5.77
N ASP A 197 11.81 -3.35 5.49
CA ASP A 197 12.49 -2.56 4.47
C ASP A 197 12.72 -1.12 4.99
N THR A 198 13.85 -0.53 4.64
CA THR A 198 14.23 0.80 5.11
C THR A 198 13.56 1.85 4.24
N LEU A 199 12.36 2.28 4.62
CA LEU A 199 11.69 3.43 4.04
C LEU A 199 11.97 4.68 4.88
N GLN A 200 13.05 5.38 4.58
CA GLN A 200 13.18 6.79 4.98
C GLN A 200 12.29 7.63 4.04
N GLN A 201 11.33 8.36 4.62
CA GLN A 201 10.60 9.43 3.93
C GLN A 201 11.44 10.71 3.97
#